data_AF-A0A359LTT0-F1
#
_entry.id   AF-A0A359LTT0-F1
#
_cell.length_a   1.000
_cell.length_b   1.000
_cell.length_c   1.000
_cell.angle_alpha   90.00
_cell.angle_beta   90.00
_cell.angle_gamma   90.00
#
_symmetry.space_group_name_H-M   'P 1'
#
loop_
_entity.id
_entity.type
_entity.pdbx_description
1 polymer ?
#
loop_
_entity_poly.entity_id
_entity_poly.type
_entity_poly.pdbx_seq_one_letter_code
_entity_poly.pdbx_strand_id
1 'polypeptide(L)' 'MIAELKKATETKMQKSLEALKNDLGKIRTGRAHTGILDHVQVEYYGSPVPISQVANVSLLDARTISVQP' A
#
# COMPACT_ATOMS: atom_id res chain seq x y z
N MET A 1 16.40 -16.39 27.22
CA MET A 1 17.18 -15.14 27.27
C MET A 1 17.90 -14.78 25.96
N ILE A 2 19.03 -15.37 25.55
CA ILE A 2 19.72 -14.93 24.30
C ILE A 2 18.90 -15.26 23.03
N ALA A 3 18.29 -16.44 22.96
CA ALA A 3 17.47 -16.86 21.81
C ALA A 3 16.20 -16.00 21.63
N GLU A 4 15.54 -15.58 22.72
CA GLU A 4 14.39 -14.67 22.67
C GLU A 4 14.78 -13.28 22.21
N LEU A 5 15.93 -12.76 22.67
CA LEU A 5 16.44 -11.46 22.25
C LEU A 5 16.75 -11.45 20.74
N LYS A 6 17.33 -12.54 20.22
CA LYS A 6 17.55 -12.73 18.79
C LYS A 6 16.24 -12.72 18.01
N LYS A 7 15.24 -13.49 18.44
CA LYS A 7 13.92 -13.58 17.79
C LYS A 7 13.16 -12.25 17.81
N ALA A 8 13.21 -11.53 18.93
CA ALA A 8 12.60 -10.21 19.05
C ALA A 8 13.26 -9.18 18.14
N THR A 9 14.59 -9.23 18.01
CA THR A 9 15.35 -8.36 17.11
C THR A 9 15.06 -8.66 15.64
N GLU A 10 15.02 -9.94 15.27
CA GLU A 10 14.66 -10.40 13.92
C GLU A 10 13.24 -9.95 13.54
N THR A 11 12.28 -10.07 14.46
CA THR A 11 10.91 -9.60 14.26
C THR A 11 10.86 -8.08 14.02
N LYS A 12 11.63 -7.29 14.78
CA LYS A 12 11.73 -5.84 14.59
C LYS A 12 12.36 -5.48 13.25
N MET A 13 13.43 -6.16 12.86
CA MET A 13 14.09 -5.97 11.56
C MET A 13 13.14 -6.29 10.41
N GLN A 14 12.39 -7.39 10.51
CA GLN A 14 11.40 -7.76 9.51
C GLN A 14 10.30 -6.70 9.37
N LYS A 15 9.81 -6.18 10.49
CA LYS A 15 8.81 -5.11 10.50
C LYS A 15 9.33 -3.81 9.87
N SER A 16 10.58 -3.44 10.11
CA SER A 16 11.22 -2.29 9.44
C SER A 16 11.34 -2.49 7.93
N LEU A 17 11.67 -3.72 7.50
CA LEU A 17 11.73 -4.09 6.09
C LEU A 17 10.35 -4.03 5.42
N GLU A 18 9.30 -4.47 6.10
CA GLU A 18 7.91 -4.37 5.63
C GLU A 18 7.46 -2.91 5.52
N ALA A 19 7.76 -2.08 6.53
CA ALA A 19 7.45 -0.65 6.48
C ALA A 19 8.15 0.02 5.28
N LEU A 20 9.44 -0.29 5.06
CA LEU A 20 10.18 0.23 3.91
C LEU A 20 9.56 -0.22 2.58
N LYS A 21 9.18 -1.49 2.44
CA LYS A 21 8.52 -2.00 1.23
C LYS A 21 7.19 -1.30 0.98
N ASN A 22 6.39 -1.08 2.02
CA ASN A 22 5.11 -0.38 1.92
C ASN A 22 5.30 1.08 1.50
N ASP A 23 6.32 1.76 2.03
CA ASP A 23 6.59 3.15 1.65
C ASP A 23 7.14 3.26 0.22
N LEU A 24 8.01 2.34 -0.20
CA LEU A 24 8.49 2.28 -1.59
C LEU A 24 7.35 1.93 -2.58
N GLY A 25 6.39 1.10 -2.17
CA GLY A 25 5.23 0.74 -3.00
C GLY A 25 4.29 1.91 -3.30
N LYS A 26 4.31 2.96 -2.46
CA LYS A 26 3.54 4.20 -2.65
C LYS A 26 4.26 5.18 -3.58
N ILE A 27 5.55 5.01 -3.84
CA ILE A 27 6.33 5.93 -4.67
C ILE A 27 6.03 5.67 -6.14
N ARG A 28 5.72 6.74 -6.87
CA ARG A 28 5.49 6.70 -8.32
C ARG A 28 6.80 6.39 -9.06
N THR A 29 6.97 5.15 -9.51
CA THR A 29 8.17 4.68 -10.24
C THR A 29 8.03 4.73 -11.77
N GLY A 30 7.04 5.46 -12.29
CA GLY A 30 6.79 5.60 -13.73
C GLY A 30 6.07 4.41 -14.37
N ARG A 31 6.03 3.26 -13.70
CA ARG A 31 5.09 2.17 -13.97
C ARG A 31 3.82 2.37 -13.15
N ALA A 32 2.67 2.18 -13.77
CA ALA A 32 1.40 2.19 -13.08
C ALA A 32 1.36 1.04 -12.06
N HIS A 33 0.99 1.36 -10.82
CA HIS A 33 0.77 0.40 -9.74
C HIS A 33 -0.46 0.85 -8.95
N THR A 34 -1.35 -0.08 -8.62
CA THR A 34 -2.62 0.21 -7.94
C THR A 34 -2.40 0.78 -6.53
N GLY A 35 -1.31 0.40 -5.86
CA GLY A 35 -0.91 0.93 -4.56
C GLY A 35 -0.60 2.44 -4.52
N ILE A 36 -0.46 3.09 -5.69
CA ILE A 36 -0.40 4.55 -5.75
C ILE A 36 -1.74 5.16 -5.32
N LEU A 37 -2.87 4.48 -5.52
CA LEU A 37 -4.19 5.03 -5.17
C LEU A 37 -4.62 4.70 -3.72
N ASP A 38 -3.82 3.93 -2.96
CA ASP A 38 -4.16 3.55 -1.58
C ASP A 38 -4.23 4.73 -0.60
N HIS A 39 -3.57 5.85 -0.90
CA HIS A 39 -3.64 7.08 -0.11
C HIS A 39 -4.79 8.01 -0.53
N VAL A 40 -5.51 7.67 -1.60
CA VAL A 40 -6.64 8.47 -2.10
C VAL A 40 -7.89 8.05 -1.34
N GLN A 41 -8.38 8.97 -0.52
CA GLN A 41 -9.66 8.84 0.16
C GLN A 41 -10.72 9.57 -0.66
N VAL A 42 -11.85 8.90 -0.87
CA VAL A 42 -13.03 9.44 -1.52
C VAL A 42 -14.09 9.63 -0.44
N GLU A 43 -14.78 10.75 -0.49
CA GLU A 43 -15.88 11.01 0.43
C GLU A 43 -17.10 10.19 -0.02
N TYR A 44 -17.48 9.19 0.78
CA TYR A 44 -18.64 8.35 0.52
C TYR A 44 -19.65 8.52 1.65
N TYR A 45 -20.81 9.10 1.32
CA TYR A 45 -21.87 9.42 2.29
C TYR A 45 -21.38 10.18 3.55
N GLY A 46 -20.49 11.15 3.38
CA GLY A 46 -20.00 12.02 4.45
C GLY A 46 -18.88 11.44 5.33
N SER A 47 -18.32 10.29 4.95
CA SER A 47 -17.12 9.73 5.59
C SER A 47 -16.01 9.51 4.56
N PRO A 48 -14.74 9.86 4.87
CA PRO A 48 -13.62 9.54 4.00
C PRO A 48 -13.37 8.03 4.02
N VAL A 49 -13.51 7.38 2.87
CA VAL A 49 -13.22 5.96 2.67
C VAL A 49 -12.12 5.78 1.62
N PRO A 50 -11.23 4.80 1.75
CA PRO A 50 -10.25 4.50 0.71
C PRO A 50 -10.92 4.18 -0.63
N ILE A 51 -10.37 4.68 -1.73
CA ILE A 51 -10.92 4.45 -3.07
C ILE A 51 -10.99 2.95 -3.43
N SER A 52 -10.10 2.13 -2.86
CA SER A 52 -10.09 0.67 -3.02
C SER A 52 -11.33 -0.04 -2.45
N GLN A 53 -12.09 0.62 -1.55
CA GLN A 53 -13.33 0.08 -0.99
C GLN A 53 -14.58 0.54 -1.75
N VAL A 54 -14.46 1.59 -2.56
CA VAL A 54 -15.58 2.18 -3.31
C VAL A 54 -15.53 1.78 -4.78
N ALA A 55 -14.36 1.43 -5.30
CA ALA A 55 -14.15 1.12 -6.71
C ALA A 55 -13.13 -0.01 -6.89
N ASN A 56 -13.33 -0.81 -7.94
CA ASN A 56 -12.35 -1.78 -8.40
C ASN A 56 -11.24 -1.05 -9.19
N VAL A 57 -10.02 -1.09 -8.67
CA VAL A 57 -8.84 -0.47 -9.25
C VAL A 57 -8.02 -1.53 -9.99
N SER A 58 -7.97 -1.44 -11.32
CA SER A 58 -7.24 -2.40 -12.17
C SER A 58 -6.20 -1.70 -13.04
N LEU A 59 -5.15 -2.43 -13.38
CA LEU A 59 -4.12 -1.97 -14.31
C LEU A 59 -4.59 -2.21 -15.74
N LEU A 60 -4.77 -1.13 -16.51
CA LEU A 60 -5.17 -1.24 -17.92
C LEU A 60 -3.93 -1.29 -18.83
N ASP A 61 -2.94 -0.43 -18.56
CA ASP A 61 -1.65 -0.42 -19.26
C ASP A 61 -0.55 0.10 -18.31
N ALA A 62 0.72 -0.01 -18.71
CA ALA A 62 1.89 0.40 -17.94
C ALA A 62 1.87 1.87 -17.47
N ARG A 63 0.98 2.72 -18.02
CA ARG A 63 0.78 4.12 -17.62
C ARG A 63 -0.66 4.48 -17.25
N THR A 64 -1.61 3.54 -17.33
CA THR A 64 -3.04 3.83 -17.18
C THR A 64 -3.67 2.89 -16.16
N ILE A 65 -4.30 3.48 -15.14
CA ILE A 65 -5.08 2.75 -14.13
C ILE A 65 -6.56 2.97 -14.43
N SER A 66 -7.32 1.88 -14.51
CA SER A 66 -8.77 1.90 -14.65
C SER A 66 -9.40 1.84 -13.26
N VAL A 67 -10.32 2.76 -12.99
CA VAL A 67 -11.10 2.81 -11.75
C VAL A 67 -12.56 2.65 -12.13
N GLN A 68 -13.15 1.53 -11.75
CA GLN A 68 -14.57 1.25 -11.97
C GLN A 68 -15.31 1.27 -10.62
N PRO A 69 -16.25 2.20 -10.41
CA PRO A 69 -17.08 2.24 -9.21
C PRO A 69 -17.97 1.00 -9.06
#